data_AF-A0A7W9IGG6-F1
#
_entry.id   AF-A0A7W9IGG6-F1
#
_cell.length_a   1.000
_cell.length_b   1.000
_cell.length_c   1.000
_cell.angle_alpha   90.00
_cell.angle_beta   90.00
_cell.angle_gamma   90.00
#
_symmetry.space_group_name_H-M   'P 1'
#
loop_
_entity.id
_entity.type
_entity.pdbx_description
1 polymer ?
#
loop_
_entity_poly.entity_id
_entity_poly.type
_entity_poly.pdbx_seq_one_letter_code
_entity_poly.pdbx_strand_id
1 'polypeptide(L)'
;MTVDTLDNPGWRLKADLVNTSLAGVLPDRLVVERAKDDWGHARNDGIHFEGAYGPLNLGEVSEAFRDSAGNAVSPLTDALPGRAKDDCPGSPCDGIRHNHRMFNFGIPGYRPEWLSGRSSITAVHGARLGRLVDRRLTRALLVWDLDEDKWFADCPVLLDFEGEQVEINHWKFDELSITWNTIDPVRSPDWPDFHLAWRDDVPDELTALVGQPCSAVDLLMWRDRDLVEGTIVSLGFGFPNGQVTIYNALDENGMEFTPPDDHYTRYSLAF
;
A
#
# COMPACT_ATOMS: atom_id res chain seq x y z
N MET A 1 -3.89 4.89 20.96
CA MET A 1 -4.04 3.78 19.99
C MET A 1 -3.23 4.13 18.76
N THR A 2 -2.42 3.19 18.26
CA THR A 2 -1.70 3.30 16.99
C THR A 2 -2.08 2.12 16.11
N VAL A 3 -2.21 2.38 14.81
CA VAL A 3 -2.42 1.37 13.78
C VAL A 3 -1.24 1.48 12.85
N ASP A 4 -0.49 0.39 12.72
CA ASP A 4 0.69 0.27 11.87
C ASP A 4 0.44 -0.85 10.84
N THR A 5 1.16 -0.82 9.71
CA THR A 5 1.14 -1.91 8.72
C THR A 5 2.17 -2.99 9.09
N LEU A 6 1.86 -4.25 8.78
CA LEU A 6 2.80 -5.39 8.83
C LEU A 6 3.36 -5.65 7.42
N ASP A 7 4.55 -6.27 7.34
CA ASP A 7 5.10 -6.77 6.06
C ASP A 7 4.29 -8.01 5.62
N ASN A 8 3.77 -8.02 4.38
CA ASN A 8 2.74 -8.94 3.86
C ASN A 8 1.36 -8.70 4.51
N PRO A 9 0.36 -8.27 3.71
CA PRO A 9 -0.54 -7.19 4.09
C PRO A 9 -1.29 -7.56 5.37
N GLY A 10 -1.29 -6.63 6.32
CA GLY A 10 -1.84 -6.88 7.63
C GLY A 10 -1.71 -5.68 8.55
N TRP A 11 -2.51 -5.67 9.59
CA TRP A 11 -2.62 -4.58 10.53
C TRP A 11 -1.96 -4.94 11.84
N ARG A 12 -1.16 -4.04 12.39
CA ARG A 12 -0.78 -4.06 13.79
C ARG A 12 -1.55 -2.98 14.53
N LEU A 13 -2.37 -3.39 15.47
CA LEU A 13 -3.08 -2.49 16.38
C LEU A 13 -2.37 -2.49 17.73
N LYS A 14 -2.04 -1.32 18.25
CA LYS A 14 -1.59 -1.15 19.64
C LYS A 14 -2.49 -0.16 20.37
N ALA A 15 -2.96 -0.52 21.54
CA ALA A 15 -3.70 0.38 22.41
C ALA A 15 -3.15 0.32 23.83
N ASP A 16 -2.88 1.50 24.39
CA ASP A 16 -2.69 1.68 25.82
C ASP A 16 -4.08 1.79 26.45
N LEU A 17 -4.39 0.88 27.36
CA LEU A 17 -5.65 0.79 28.09
C LEU A 17 -5.54 1.39 29.49
N VAL A 18 -4.39 1.90 29.89
CA VAL A 18 -4.18 2.55 31.19
C VAL A 18 -5.19 3.70 31.35
N ASN A 19 -5.88 3.73 32.49
CA ASN A 19 -6.95 4.68 32.82
C ASN A 19 -8.16 4.64 31.86
N THR A 20 -8.37 3.53 31.15
CA THR A 20 -9.60 3.28 30.39
C THR A 20 -10.47 2.25 31.11
N SER A 21 -11.77 2.24 30.81
CA SER A 21 -12.71 1.21 31.31
C SER A 21 -12.44 -0.19 30.76
N LEU A 22 -11.45 -0.34 29.87
CA LEU A 22 -11.08 -1.61 29.23
C LEU A 22 -9.90 -2.30 29.91
N ALA A 23 -9.24 -1.62 30.87
CA ALA A 23 -8.14 -2.20 31.64
C ALA A 23 -8.62 -3.42 32.44
N GLY A 24 -7.97 -4.57 32.23
CA GLY A 24 -8.29 -5.84 32.89
C GLY A 24 -9.58 -6.53 32.40
N VAL A 25 -10.22 -6.01 31.33
CA VAL A 25 -11.50 -6.51 30.82
C VAL A 25 -11.33 -7.41 29.59
N LEU A 26 -10.34 -7.12 28.74
CA LEU A 26 -10.12 -7.87 27.50
C LEU A 26 -9.42 -9.22 27.75
N PRO A 27 -9.71 -10.27 26.96
CA PRO A 27 -9.06 -11.57 27.11
C PRO A 27 -7.55 -11.49 26.82
N ASP A 28 -6.76 -12.24 27.58
CA ASP A 28 -5.28 -12.25 27.52
C ASP A 28 -4.74 -12.62 26.12
N ARG A 29 -5.49 -13.41 25.35
CA ARG A 29 -5.13 -13.82 23.99
C ARG A 29 -6.37 -14.05 23.14
N LEU A 30 -6.34 -13.54 21.91
CA LEU A 30 -7.31 -13.82 20.85
C LEU A 30 -6.56 -14.43 19.66
N VAL A 31 -7.06 -15.54 19.14
CA VAL A 31 -6.56 -16.14 17.89
C VAL A 31 -7.75 -16.48 17.01
N VAL A 32 -7.75 -15.94 15.80
CA VAL A 32 -8.74 -16.16 14.74
C VAL A 32 -7.95 -16.50 13.49
N GLU A 33 -8.15 -17.68 12.93
CA GLU A 33 -7.55 -18.09 11.65
C GLU A 33 -8.69 -18.65 10.80
N ARG A 34 -9.14 -17.90 9.80
CA ARG A 34 -10.28 -18.27 8.94
C ARG A 34 -9.83 -18.52 7.50
N ALA A 35 -8.92 -17.70 6.98
CA ALA A 35 -8.31 -17.86 5.66
C ALA A 35 -6.90 -17.24 5.62
N LYS A 36 -6.21 -17.40 4.48
CA LYS A 36 -4.87 -16.83 4.25
C LYS A 36 -4.82 -15.32 4.53
N ASP A 37 -5.89 -14.61 4.18
CA ASP A 37 -6.01 -13.14 4.28
C ASP A 37 -7.06 -12.71 5.33
N ASP A 38 -7.57 -13.66 6.13
CA ASP A 38 -8.55 -13.44 7.20
C ASP A 38 -8.07 -14.15 8.47
N TRP A 39 -7.28 -13.42 9.25
CA TRP A 39 -6.66 -13.91 10.47
C TRP A 39 -6.47 -12.78 11.49
N GLY A 40 -6.32 -13.13 12.77
CA GLY A 40 -6.23 -12.17 13.86
C GLY A 40 -5.60 -12.78 15.09
N HIS A 41 -4.46 -12.23 15.50
CA HIS A 41 -3.68 -12.68 16.65
C HIS A 41 -3.50 -11.48 17.58
N ALA A 42 -4.17 -11.48 18.72
CA ALA A 42 -4.02 -10.42 19.71
C ALA A 42 -3.58 -10.97 21.06
N ARG A 43 -2.86 -10.12 21.79
CA ARG A 43 -2.45 -10.31 23.16
C ARG A 43 -2.84 -9.09 23.98
N ASN A 44 -3.22 -9.34 25.22
CA ASN A 44 -3.50 -8.32 26.22
C ASN A 44 -2.76 -8.69 27.51
N ASP A 45 -2.11 -7.73 28.14
CA ASP A 45 -1.49 -7.90 29.47
C ASP A 45 -2.32 -7.26 30.60
N GLY A 46 -3.54 -6.81 30.28
CA GLY A 46 -4.46 -6.13 31.18
C GLY A 46 -4.41 -4.61 31.07
N ILE A 47 -3.33 -4.03 30.54
CA ILE A 47 -3.19 -2.57 30.37
C ILE A 47 -2.64 -2.18 29.00
N HIS A 48 -2.09 -3.11 28.24
CA HIS A 48 -1.67 -2.94 26.85
C HIS A 48 -2.30 -4.03 25.98
N PHE A 49 -2.91 -3.58 24.90
CA PHE A 49 -3.41 -4.42 23.84
C PHE A 49 -2.47 -4.33 22.63
N GLU A 50 -2.12 -5.49 22.07
CA GLU A 50 -1.42 -5.58 20.79
C GLU A 50 -2.02 -6.69 19.94
N GLY A 51 -2.45 -6.35 18.73
CA GLY A 51 -3.01 -7.29 17.75
C GLY A 51 -2.31 -7.19 16.41
N ALA A 52 -2.17 -8.34 15.74
CA ALA A 52 -1.78 -8.48 14.34
C ALA A 52 -2.95 -9.11 13.58
N TYR A 53 -3.31 -8.58 12.43
CA TYR A 53 -4.50 -9.03 11.70
C TYR A 53 -4.24 -9.08 10.19
N GLY A 54 -4.97 -9.95 9.49
CA GLY A 54 -4.96 -10.03 8.05
C GLY A 54 -5.51 -8.77 7.38
N PRO A 55 -5.26 -8.59 6.08
CA PRO A 55 -5.50 -7.33 5.37
C PRO A 55 -6.97 -6.92 5.34
N LEU A 56 -7.90 -7.88 5.37
CA LEU A 56 -9.35 -7.64 5.29
C LEU A 56 -10.00 -7.38 6.67
N ASN A 57 -9.24 -7.45 7.77
CA ASN A 57 -9.81 -7.48 9.11
C ASN A 57 -9.88 -6.12 9.82
N LEU A 58 -9.43 -5.00 9.23
CA LEU A 58 -9.41 -3.71 9.97
C LEU A 58 -10.81 -3.25 10.43
N GLY A 59 -11.83 -3.44 9.58
CA GLY A 59 -13.22 -3.16 9.91
C GLY A 59 -13.74 -4.06 11.04
N GLU A 60 -13.59 -5.37 10.91
CA GLU A 60 -14.00 -6.35 11.92
C GLU A 60 -13.25 -6.19 13.26
N VAL A 61 -11.99 -5.78 13.24
CA VAL A 61 -11.19 -5.57 14.45
C VAL A 61 -11.62 -4.31 15.18
N SER A 62 -11.93 -3.25 14.44
CA SER A 62 -12.48 -2.01 15.00
C SER A 62 -13.88 -2.24 15.58
N GLU A 63 -14.70 -3.08 14.94
CA GLU A 63 -16.01 -3.49 15.44
C GLU A 63 -15.91 -4.45 16.63
N ALA A 64 -15.05 -5.47 16.61
CA ALA A 64 -14.83 -6.37 17.75
C ALA A 64 -14.30 -5.62 18.98
N PHE A 65 -13.41 -4.63 18.76
CA PHE A 65 -12.98 -3.72 19.82
C PHE A 65 -14.14 -2.85 20.33
N ARG A 66 -14.95 -2.29 19.43
CA ARG A 66 -16.11 -1.47 19.78
C ARG A 66 -17.19 -2.27 20.51
N ASP A 67 -17.46 -3.50 20.11
CA ASP A 67 -18.44 -4.39 20.72
C ASP A 67 -17.98 -4.87 22.10
N SER A 68 -16.68 -5.17 22.24
CA SER A 68 -16.08 -5.45 23.55
C SER A 68 -16.15 -4.22 24.47
N ALA A 69 -15.96 -3.02 23.93
CA ALA A 69 -16.09 -1.77 24.67
C ALA A 69 -17.56 -1.39 24.98
N GLY A 70 -18.48 -1.67 24.07
CA GLY A 70 -19.92 -1.42 24.23
C GLY A 70 -20.55 -2.34 25.27
N ASN A 71 -20.14 -3.61 25.31
CA ASN A 71 -20.57 -4.56 26.34
C ASN A 71 -19.95 -4.28 27.71
N ALA A 72 -18.83 -3.55 27.78
CA ALA A 72 -18.20 -3.13 29.03
C ALA A 72 -18.85 -1.87 29.66
N VAL A 73 -19.64 -1.10 28.89
CA VAL A 73 -20.17 0.21 29.31
C VAL A 73 -21.70 0.25 29.28
N SER A 74 -22.35 -0.44 30.23
CA SER A 74 -23.52 0.10 30.97
C SER A 74 -24.03 -0.84 32.07
N PRO A 75 -24.50 -0.32 33.23
CA PRO A 75 -24.40 1.04 33.76
C PRO A 75 -23.66 1.09 35.10
N LEU A 76 -22.65 1.97 35.21
CA LEU A 76 -22.31 2.58 36.49
C LEU A 76 -22.46 4.09 36.33
N THR A 77 -23.61 4.55 36.81
CA THR A 77 -23.98 5.93 37.05
C THR A 77 -23.11 6.54 38.16
N ASP A 78 -22.91 7.86 38.05
CA ASP A 78 -22.51 8.81 39.09
C ASP A 78 -21.11 8.71 39.75
N ALA A 79 -20.21 9.62 39.33
CA ALA A 79 -19.63 10.69 40.18
C ALA A 79 -18.21 11.13 39.70
N LEU A 80 -18.08 12.43 39.39
CA LEU A 80 -16.85 13.21 39.55
C LEU A 80 -16.93 13.92 40.93
N PRO A 81 -15.84 14.49 41.54
CA PRO A 81 -14.61 15.00 40.91
C PRO A 81 -13.29 14.83 41.71
N GLY A 82 -12.16 15.21 41.08
CA GLY A 82 -10.93 15.56 41.82
C GLY A 82 -9.69 15.75 40.93
N ARG A 83 -9.26 17.01 40.71
CA ARG A 83 -8.00 17.39 40.07
C ARG A 83 -6.81 17.20 41.02
N ALA A 84 -5.66 16.80 40.47
CA ALA A 84 -4.34 17.27 40.91
C ALA A 84 -3.37 17.34 39.71
N LYS A 85 -2.52 18.37 39.72
CA LYS A 85 -1.45 18.68 38.77
C LYS A 85 -0.14 18.00 39.21
N ASP A 86 0.88 18.16 38.34
CA ASP A 86 2.35 18.09 38.56
C ASP A 86 2.96 16.93 37.75
N ASP A 87 4.06 17.00 37.00
CA ASP A 87 4.99 18.04 36.55
C ASP A 87 5.82 17.38 35.42
N CYS A 88 6.23 18.13 34.39
CA CYS A 88 7.21 17.67 33.38
C CYS A 88 8.65 17.82 33.91
N PRO A 89 9.60 16.97 33.48
CA PRO A 89 10.56 17.39 32.43
C PRO A 89 10.88 16.24 31.45
N GLY A 90 11.02 16.41 30.14
CA GLY A 90 11.95 17.31 29.46
C GLY A 90 13.22 16.57 29.01
N SER A 91 13.16 15.83 27.89
CA SER A 91 14.32 15.59 26.99
C SER A 91 13.90 14.94 25.67
N PRO A 92 14.68 15.16 24.60
CA PRO A 92 14.18 15.22 23.24
C PRO A 92 14.05 13.83 22.63
N CYS A 93 12.96 13.59 21.90
CA CYS A 93 12.88 12.49 20.95
C CYS A 93 13.81 12.84 19.77
N ASP A 94 15.09 12.57 19.98
CA ASP A 94 16.11 12.60 18.94
C ASP A 94 15.84 11.48 17.94
N GLY A 95 16.01 11.81 16.67
CA GLY A 95 15.58 11.00 15.56
C GLY A 95 16.25 9.63 15.53
N ILE A 96 15.43 8.58 15.50
CA ILE A 96 15.85 7.31 14.91
C ILE A 96 15.34 7.32 13.47
N ARG A 97 16.13 7.97 12.59
CA ARG A 97 16.11 7.61 11.17
C ARG A 97 16.62 6.18 11.11
N HIS A 98 15.72 5.21 11.12
CA HIS A 98 16.08 3.86 10.72
C HIS A 98 16.55 3.95 9.28
N ASN A 99 17.86 3.74 9.09
CA ASN A 99 18.43 3.36 7.80
C ASN A 99 17.76 2.04 7.39
N HIS A 100 16.56 2.12 6.81
CA HIS A 100 16.03 1.04 6.01
C HIS A 100 17.03 0.87 4.86
N ARG A 101 17.75 -0.26 4.83
CA ARG A 101 18.29 -0.73 3.56
C ARG A 101 17.08 -0.86 2.65
N MET A 102 16.96 0.08 1.73
CA MET A 102 15.92 0.14 0.73
C MET A 102 15.93 -1.20 -0.02
N PHE A 103 14.83 -1.94 0.06
CA PHE A 103 14.69 -3.23 -0.61
C PHE A 103 14.59 -2.96 -2.12
N ASN A 104 15.46 -3.57 -2.91
CA ASN A 104 15.59 -3.30 -4.34
C ASN A 104 15.23 -4.50 -5.23
N PHE A 105 14.68 -5.58 -4.64
CA PHE A 105 14.20 -6.76 -5.37
C PHE A 105 15.28 -7.42 -6.27
N GLY A 106 16.56 -7.25 -5.93
CA GLY A 106 17.66 -7.74 -6.77
C GLY A 106 17.89 -6.92 -8.05
N ILE A 107 17.20 -5.79 -8.23
CA ILE A 107 17.26 -4.97 -9.46
C ILE A 107 18.40 -3.94 -9.34
N PRO A 108 19.42 -4.01 -10.21
CA PRO A 108 20.55 -3.09 -10.14
C PRO A 108 20.16 -1.65 -10.46
N GLY A 109 20.43 -0.73 -9.53
CA GLY A 109 20.18 0.71 -9.72
C GLY A 109 18.79 1.17 -9.28
N TYR A 110 17.86 0.23 -9.03
CA TYR A 110 16.54 0.55 -8.51
C TYR A 110 16.64 1.14 -7.10
N ARG A 111 16.02 2.30 -6.90
CA ARG A 111 16.01 3.05 -5.64
C ARG A 111 14.60 3.54 -5.34
N PRO A 112 13.71 2.64 -4.87
CA PRO A 112 12.32 3.01 -4.62
C PRO A 112 12.19 4.15 -3.59
N GLU A 113 11.30 5.08 -3.87
CA GLU A 113 10.87 6.10 -2.91
C GLU A 113 9.38 5.89 -2.62
N TRP A 114 9.09 5.40 -1.42
CA TRP A 114 7.74 5.02 -1.01
C TRP A 114 6.96 6.25 -0.54
N LEU A 115 5.87 6.55 -1.23
CA LEU A 115 4.95 7.64 -0.91
C LEU A 115 3.55 7.09 -0.69
N SER A 116 2.85 7.64 0.30
CA SER A 116 1.44 7.34 0.55
C SER A 116 0.55 8.55 0.26
N GLY A 117 -0.62 8.27 -0.31
CA GLY A 117 -1.67 9.24 -0.56
C GLY A 117 -1.44 10.17 -1.76
N ARG A 118 -2.55 10.59 -2.38
CA ARG A 118 -2.55 11.36 -3.63
C ARG A 118 -1.76 12.66 -3.54
N SER A 119 -1.87 13.39 -2.44
CA SER A 119 -1.21 14.70 -2.30
C SER A 119 0.30 14.60 -2.41
N SER A 120 0.91 13.61 -1.75
CA SER A 120 2.36 13.34 -1.79
C SER A 120 2.79 12.93 -3.19
N ILE A 121 2.08 11.96 -3.79
CA ILE A 121 2.37 11.46 -5.13
C ILE A 121 2.22 12.57 -6.18
N THR A 122 1.18 13.39 -6.09
CA THR A 122 0.95 14.52 -7.01
C THR A 122 2.06 15.57 -6.87
N ALA A 123 2.46 15.89 -5.63
CA ALA A 123 3.49 16.89 -5.37
C ALA A 123 4.85 16.49 -5.94
N VAL A 124 5.22 15.21 -5.84
CA VAL A 124 6.52 14.71 -6.29
C VAL A 124 6.52 14.34 -7.78
N HIS A 125 5.48 13.64 -8.24
CA HIS A 125 5.47 13.02 -9.57
C HIS A 125 4.44 13.59 -10.54
N GLY A 126 3.43 14.33 -10.07
CA GLY A 126 2.29 14.76 -10.89
C GLY A 126 2.69 15.52 -12.15
N ALA A 127 3.65 16.44 -12.03
CA ALA A 127 4.21 17.18 -13.17
C ALA A 127 4.88 16.30 -14.21
N ARG A 128 5.57 15.23 -13.79
CA ARG A 128 6.30 14.34 -14.68
C ARG A 128 5.37 13.31 -15.32
N LEU A 129 4.43 12.77 -14.54
CA LEU A 129 3.37 11.89 -15.01
C LEU A 129 2.50 12.55 -16.09
N GLY A 130 2.02 13.77 -15.87
CA GLY A 130 1.18 14.43 -16.89
C GLY A 130 1.93 14.78 -18.19
N ARG A 131 3.27 14.90 -18.16
CA ARG A 131 4.08 15.05 -19.39
C ARG A 131 4.20 13.77 -20.22
N LEU A 132 3.67 12.64 -19.73
CA LEU A 132 3.60 11.40 -20.52
C LEU A 132 2.45 11.45 -21.53
N VAL A 133 1.45 12.29 -21.33
CA VAL A 133 0.35 12.50 -22.29
C VAL A 133 0.94 12.90 -23.65
N ASP A 134 0.33 12.37 -24.72
CA ASP A 134 0.76 12.42 -26.13
C ASP A 134 2.05 11.67 -26.48
N ARG A 135 2.81 11.20 -25.49
CA ARG A 135 4.02 10.40 -25.75
C ARG A 135 3.65 8.95 -25.98
N ARG A 136 4.35 8.31 -26.92
CA ARG A 136 4.10 6.92 -27.30
C ARG A 136 4.66 5.95 -26.28
N LEU A 137 3.86 4.99 -25.80
CA LEU A 137 4.39 3.83 -25.06
C LEU A 137 5.24 3.02 -26.03
N THR A 138 6.57 3.01 -25.84
CA THR A 138 7.49 2.29 -26.73
C THR A 138 7.83 0.90 -26.22
N ARG A 139 7.72 0.69 -24.91
CA ARG A 139 7.99 -0.59 -24.27
C ARG A 139 7.24 -0.69 -22.95
N ALA A 140 6.70 -1.87 -22.66
CA ALA A 140 6.18 -2.23 -21.36
C ALA A 140 6.91 -3.51 -20.93
N LEU A 141 7.46 -3.54 -19.71
CA LEU A 141 8.18 -4.73 -19.22
C LEU A 141 7.68 -5.13 -17.84
N LEU A 142 7.60 -6.44 -17.65
CA LEU A 142 7.29 -7.09 -16.39
C LEU A 142 8.43 -8.03 -16.01
N VAL A 143 8.67 -8.20 -14.72
CA VAL A 143 9.53 -9.28 -14.25
C VAL A 143 8.77 -10.59 -14.29
N TRP A 144 9.37 -11.62 -14.88
CA TRP A 144 8.79 -12.93 -15.03
C TRP A 144 9.62 -13.97 -14.29
N ASP A 145 8.94 -14.86 -13.59
CA ASP A 145 9.52 -16.08 -13.06
C ASP A 145 9.57 -17.12 -14.18
N LEU A 146 10.78 -17.46 -14.62
CA LEU A 146 10.99 -18.40 -15.71
C LEU A 146 10.78 -19.86 -15.30
N ASP A 147 10.87 -20.17 -14.01
CA ASP A 147 10.69 -21.52 -13.51
C ASP A 147 9.21 -21.83 -13.30
N GLU A 148 8.42 -20.85 -12.84
CA GLU A 148 6.96 -20.98 -12.66
C GLU A 148 6.12 -20.50 -13.86
N ASP A 149 6.76 -19.88 -14.86
CA ASP A 149 6.12 -19.24 -16.02
C ASP A 149 4.95 -18.32 -15.63
N LYS A 150 5.23 -17.40 -14.69
CA LYS A 150 4.24 -16.46 -14.19
C LYS A 150 4.83 -15.06 -14.00
N TRP A 151 3.95 -14.07 -13.99
CA TRP A 151 4.31 -12.72 -13.59
C TRP A 151 4.79 -12.70 -12.13
N PHE A 152 5.96 -12.11 -11.89
CA PHE A 152 6.52 -11.91 -10.57
C PHE A 152 6.11 -10.51 -10.06
N ALA A 153 4.95 -10.45 -9.41
CA ALA A 153 4.24 -9.21 -9.11
C ALA A 153 4.87 -8.34 -8.01
N ASP A 154 5.79 -8.86 -7.21
CA ASP A 154 6.59 -8.08 -6.24
C ASP A 154 7.48 -7.01 -6.89
N CYS A 155 7.86 -7.23 -8.14
CA CYS A 155 8.79 -6.37 -8.85
C CYS A 155 8.09 -5.22 -9.59
N PRO A 156 8.78 -4.09 -9.81
CA PRO A 156 8.19 -2.94 -10.47
C PRO A 156 7.71 -3.23 -11.89
N VAL A 157 6.59 -2.60 -12.27
CA VAL A 157 6.12 -2.50 -13.65
C VAL A 157 6.85 -1.35 -14.35
N LEU A 158 7.41 -1.61 -15.53
CA LEU A 158 8.11 -0.62 -16.34
C LEU A 158 7.24 -0.21 -17.53
N LEU A 159 6.96 1.08 -17.67
CA LEU A 159 6.35 1.64 -18.87
C LEU A 159 7.27 2.72 -19.44
N ASP A 160 7.82 2.50 -20.63
CA ASP A 160 8.65 3.48 -21.33
C ASP A 160 7.82 4.27 -22.34
N PHE A 161 7.72 5.58 -22.11
CA PHE A 161 7.16 6.49 -23.08
C PHE A 161 8.30 7.24 -23.76
N GLU A 162 8.64 6.90 -25.00
CA GLU A 162 9.70 7.55 -25.80
C GLU A 162 11.00 7.90 -25.04
N GLY A 163 11.51 6.98 -24.22
CA GLY A 163 12.72 7.15 -23.41
C GLY A 163 12.50 7.79 -22.02
N GLU A 164 11.26 8.01 -21.61
CA GLU A 164 10.89 8.30 -20.23
C GLU A 164 10.21 7.07 -19.63
N GLN A 165 11.00 6.27 -18.94
CA GLN A 165 10.58 5.07 -18.24
C GLN A 165 10.04 5.45 -16.86
N VAL A 166 8.76 5.18 -16.64
CA VAL A 166 8.14 5.18 -15.32
C VAL A 166 8.22 3.78 -14.73
N GLU A 167 8.63 3.70 -13.47
CA GLU A 167 8.89 2.47 -12.72
C GLU A 167 7.98 2.44 -11.52
N ILE A 168 6.96 1.57 -11.55
CA ILE A 168 5.82 1.62 -10.65
C ILE A 168 5.87 0.39 -9.77
N ASN A 169 5.88 0.58 -8.46
CA ASN A 169 5.83 -0.54 -7.53
C ASN A 169 4.93 -0.22 -6.35
N HIS A 170 3.97 -1.08 -6.08
CA HIS A 170 3.20 -1.06 -4.84
C HIS A 170 3.92 -1.85 -3.76
N TRP A 171 3.79 -1.40 -2.52
CA TRP A 171 4.24 -2.15 -1.36
C TRP A 171 3.35 -1.88 -0.18
N LYS A 172 3.22 -2.87 0.70
CA LYS A 172 2.34 -2.83 1.87
C LYS A 172 0.93 -2.39 1.45
N PHE A 173 0.23 -1.63 2.29
CA PHE A 173 -1.16 -1.28 2.07
C PHE A 173 -1.34 -0.06 1.15
N ASP A 174 -0.57 1.00 1.36
CA ASP A 174 -0.79 2.31 0.72
C ASP A 174 0.50 2.95 0.18
N GLU A 175 1.61 2.25 0.24
CA GLU A 175 2.89 2.75 -0.25
C GLU A 175 3.01 2.48 -1.75
N LEU A 176 3.26 3.54 -2.50
CA LEU A 176 3.54 3.50 -3.93
C LEU A 176 4.91 4.13 -4.17
N SER A 177 5.79 3.39 -4.84
CA SER A 177 7.03 3.92 -5.40
C SER A 177 6.86 4.23 -6.87
N ILE A 178 7.24 5.44 -7.27
CA ILE A 178 7.40 5.85 -8.66
C ILE A 178 8.83 6.33 -8.88
N THR A 179 9.65 5.53 -9.54
CA THR A 179 10.99 5.94 -9.97
C THR A 179 11.03 6.15 -11.47
N TRP A 180 12.14 6.69 -11.96
CA TRP A 180 12.24 7.14 -13.33
C TRP A 180 13.63 6.90 -13.91
N ASN A 181 13.70 6.12 -14.98
CA ASN A 181 14.95 5.82 -15.69
C ASN A 181 16.09 5.32 -14.75
N THR A 182 15.76 4.62 -13.66
CA THR A 182 16.73 4.07 -12.71
C THR A 182 17.03 2.59 -12.98
N ILE A 183 16.05 1.87 -13.53
CA ILE A 183 16.15 0.46 -13.89
C ILE A 183 16.68 0.34 -15.32
N ASP A 184 17.75 -0.44 -15.48
CA ASP A 184 18.26 -0.86 -16.78
C ASP A 184 17.75 -2.27 -17.08
N PRO A 185 16.71 -2.44 -17.93
CA PRO A 185 16.09 -3.73 -18.16
C PRO A 185 16.91 -4.65 -19.07
N VAL A 186 18.09 -4.21 -19.55
CA VAL A 186 19.07 -5.14 -20.15
C VAL A 186 19.65 -6.08 -19.08
N ARG A 187 19.63 -5.66 -17.81
CA ARG A 187 20.08 -6.47 -16.67
C ARG A 187 18.89 -7.13 -15.99
N SER A 188 18.88 -8.47 -15.97
CA SER A 188 17.90 -9.23 -15.22
C SER A 188 17.99 -8.93 -13.72
N PRO A 189 16.87 -9.00 -12.99
CA PRO A 189 16.89 -9.01 -11.53
C PRO A 189 17.73 -10.20 -11.01
N ASP A 190 18.56 -9.94 -10.00
CA ASP A 190 19.36 -10.95 -9.30
C ASP A 190 18.79 -11.13 -7.88
N TRP A 191 17.76 -11.98 -7.77
CA TRP A 191 17.12 -12.32 -6.50
C TRP A 191 17.43 -13.78 -6.17
N PRO A 192 17.99 -14.08 -4.98
CA PRO A 192 18.16 -15.46 -4.52
C PRO A 192 16.90 -16.31 -4.67
N ASP A 193 17.07 -17.57 -5.04
CA ASP A 193 16.01 -18.58 -5.15
C ASP A 193 15.02 -18.39 -6.31
N PHE A 194 15.12 -17.32 -7.11
CA PHE A 194 14.26 -17.08 -8.27
C PHE A 194 15.05 -16.92 -9.58
N HIS A 195 14.53 -17.50 -10.66
CA HIS A 195 15.06 -17.32 -12.01
C HIS A 195 14.24 -16.26 -12.76
N LEU A 196 14.66 -15.00 -12.60
CA LEU A 196 13.89 -13.85 -13.06
C LEU A 196 14.43 -13.24 -14.36
N ALA A 197 13.52 -12.79 -15.23
CA ALA A 197 13.86 -12.03 -16.43
C ALA A 197 12.82 -10.96 -16.74
N TRP A 198 13.20 -9.92 -17.48
CA TRP A 198 12.25 -8.97 -18.03
C TRP A 198 11.57 -9.54 -19.28
N ARG A 199 10.25 -9.37 -19.39
CA ARG A 199 9.44 -9.73 -20.57
C ARG A 199 8.60 -8.54 -21.02
N ASP A 200 8.48 -8.38 -22.34
CA ASP A 200 7.69 -7.33 -23.02
C ASP A 200 6.60 -7.88 -23.94
N ASP A 201 6.40 -9.20 -23.93
CA ASP A 201 5.46 -9.93 -24.78
C ASP A 201 4.21 -10.39 -24.03
N VAL A 202 4.06 -10.00 -22.75
CA VAL A 202 2.96 -10.41 -21.87
C VAL A 202 2.55 -9.30 -20.90
N PRO A 203 1.27 -9.27 -20.47
CA PRO A 203 0.13 -9.95 -21.10
C PRO A 203 -0.20 -9.33 -22.47
N ASP A 204 -1.03 -10.02 -23.27
CA ASP A 204 -1.42 -9.59 -24.62
C ASP A 204 -2.06 -8.19 -24.60
N GLU A 205 -2.87 -7.91 -23.58
CA GLU A 205 -3.54 -6.63 -23.39
C GLU A 205 -2.55 -5.49 -23.20
N LEU A 206 -1.47 -5.70 -22.42
CA LEU A 206 -0.43 -4.70 -22.21
C LEU A 206 0.40 -4.49 -23.49
N THR A 207 0.74 -5.60 -24.16
CA THR A 207 1.47 -5.60 -25.43
C THR A 207 0.70 -4.84 -26.51
N ALA A 208 -0.64 -4.96 -26.54
CA ALA A 208 -1.49 -4.24 -27.47
C ALA A 208 -1.48 -2.71 -27.28
N LEU A 209 -1.10 -2.21 -26.10
CA LEU A 209 -0.96 -0.77 -25.83
C LEU A 209 0.35 -0.20 -26.39
N VAL A 210 1.38 -1.04 -26.58
CA VAL A 210 2.68 -0.62 -27.11
C VAL A 210 2.50 -0.05 -28.52
N GLY A 211 3.17 1.08 -28.76
CA GLY A 211 3.04 1.84 -29.98
C GLY A 211 1.88 2.84 -29.99
N GLN A 212 1.06 2.93 -28.95
CA GLN A 212 -0.01 3.94 -28.86
C GLN A 212 0.44 5.18 -28.07
N PRO A 213 -0.06 6.40 -28.42
CA PRO A 213 0.16 7.58 -27.59
C PRO A 213 -0.65 7.46 -26.29
N CYS A 214 -0.06 7.87 -25.17
CA CYS A 214 -0.78 8.00 -23.91
C CYS A 214 -1.82 9.13 -24.03
N SER A 215 -3.10 8.81 -23.85
CA SER A 215 -4.19 9.78 -23.94
C SER A 215 -4.53 10.43 -22.60
N ALA A 216 -4.21 9.76 -21.48
CA ALA A 216 -4.45 10.26 -20.14
C ALA A 216 -3.54 9.55 -19.13
N VAL A 217 -3.20 10.26 -18.06
CA VAL A 217 -2.63 9.67 -16.84
C VAL A 217 -3.52 10.07 -15.66
N ASP A 218 -3.97 9.09 -14.90
CA ASP A 218 -4.89 9.26 -13.79
C ASP A 218 -4.28 8.73 -12.49
N LEU A 219 -4.47 9.45 -11.39
CA LEU A 219 -4.39 8.86 -10.06
C LEU A 219 -5.78 8.38 -9.68
N LEU A 220 -5.91 7.09 -9.40
CA LEU A 220 -7.17 6.43 -9.08
C LEU A 220 -7.18 6.09 -7.60
N MET A 221 -8.13 6.62 -6.85
CA MET A 221 -8.24 6.43 -5.41
C MET A 221 -9.41 5.51 -5.09
N TRP A 222 -9.15 4.40 -4.41
CA TRP A 222 -10.19 3.46 -3.99
C TRP A 222 -11.13 4.11 -2.96
N ARG A 223 -12.44 3.95 -3.19
CA ARG A 223 -13.55 4.42 -2.35
C ARG A 223 -14.16 3.22 -1.64
N ASP A 224 -13.55 2.82 -0.54
CA ASP A 224 -14.23 1.93 0.42
C ASP A 224 -14.85 2.75 1.56
N ARG A 225 -15.94 2.27 2.14
CA ARG A 225 -16.59 2.89 3.31
C ARG A 225 -15.76 2.74 4.59
N ASP A 226 -14.88 1.75 4.64
CA ASP A 226 -14.09 1.41 5.83
C ASP A 226 -12.64 1.91 5.77
N LEU A 227 -12.20 2.35 4.58
CA LEU A 227 -10.91 2.99 4.38
C LEU A 227 -11.10 4.51 4.34
N VAL A 228 -10.14 5.25 4.88
CA VAL A 228 -10.13 6.71 4.67
C VAL A 228 -10.03 6.93 3.16
N GLU A 229 -11.04 7.59 2.58
CA GLU A 229 -11.09 7.90 1.16
C GLU A 229 -9.74 8.47 0.72
N GLY A 230 -9.06 7.75 -0.18
CA GLY A 230 -7.77 8.20 -0.69
C GLY A 230 -6.50 7.64 -0.08
N THR A 231 -6.60 6.58 0.69
CA THR A 231 -5.43 5.92 1.27
C THR A 231 -4.63 5.19 0.18
N ILE A 232 -5.28 4.32 -0.61
CA ILE A 232 -4.63 3.59 -1.71
C ILE A 232 -4.73 4.38 -3.01
N VAL A 233 -3.60 4.55 -3.70
CA VAL A 233 -3.51 5.26 -4.98
C VAL A 233 -2.99 4.32 -6.06
N SER A 234 -3.83 4.02 -7.06
CA SER A 234 -3.47 3.30 -8.28
C SER A 234 -3.14 4.29 -9.40
N LEU A 235 -2.37 3.83 -10.40
CA LEU A 235 -2.01 4.60 -11.59
C LEU A 235 -2.78 4.09 -12.80
N GLY A 236 -3.58 4.94 -13.43
CA GLY A 236 -4.25 4.67 -14.69
C GLY A 236 -3.54 5.33 -15.87
N PHE A 237 -3.35 4.58 -16.95
CA PHE A 237 -2.85 5.08 -18.23
C PHE A 237 -3.88 4.79 -19.31
N GLY A 238 -4.41 5.84 -19.93
CA GLY A 238 -5.32 5.75 -21.06
C GLY A 238 -4.58 5.71 -22.39
N PHE A 239 -5.15 4.99 -23.36
CA PHE A 239 -4.70 4.92 -24.75
C PHE A 239 -5.92 4.98 -25.70
N PRO A 240 -5.73 5.30 -26.99
CA PRO A 240 -6.81 5.28 -27.97
C PRO A 240 -7.61 3.98 -28.04
N ASN A 241 -6.94 2.83 -27.88
CA ASN A 241 -7.56 1.50 -27.99
C ASN A 241 -7.43 0.66 -26.72
N GLY A 242 -7.43 1.29 -25.54
CA GLY A 242 -7.37 0.57 -24.27
C GLY A 242 -6.86 1.40 -23.13
N GLN A 243 -6.62 0.74 -22.01
CA GLN A 243 -6.02 1.35 -20.84
C GLN A 243 -5.33 0.29 -19.99
N VAL A 244 -4.50 0.73 -19.05
CA VAL A 244 -3.97 -0.12 -18.00
C VAL A 244 -4.04 0.63 -16.67
N THR A 245 -4.54 -0.04 -15.64
CA THR A 245 -4.48 0.41 -14.26
C THR A 245 -3.50 -0.48 -13.52
N ILE A 246 -2.48 0.12 -12.90
CA ILE A 246 -1.56 -0.57 -12.00
C ILE A 246 -1.97 -0.24 -10.56
N TYR A 247 -2.44 -1.24 -9.84
CA TYR A 247 -3.04 -1.10 -8.51
C TYR A 247 -2.32 -1.94 -7.47
N ASN A 248 -2.59 -1.67 -6.19
CA ASN A 248 -2.09 -2.48 -5.10
C ASN A 248 -2.93 -3.77 -4.98
N ALA A 249 -2.34 -4.91 -5.28
CA ALA A 249 -2.93 -6.23 -5.16
C ALA A 249 -2.43 -6.92 -3.89
N LEU A 250 -2.77 -6.36 -2.73
CA LEU A 250 -2.42 -6.92 -1.43
C LEU A 250 -0.92 -6.96 -1.15
N ASP A 251 -0.21 -5.84 -1.38
CA ASP A 251 1.24 -5.62 -1.22
C ASP A 251 2.13 -6.03 -2.40
N GLU A 252 1.52 -6.59 -3.44
CA GLU A 252 2.09 -6.80 -4.77
C GLU A 252 1.48 -5.84 -5.80
N ASN A 253 2.03 -5.79 -7.01
CA ASN A 253 1.39 -5.08 -8.12
C ASN A 253 0.24 -5.90 -8.70
N GLY A 254 -0.87 -5.24 -8.99
CA GLY A 254 -1.97 -5.74 -9.82
C GLY A 254 -2.07 -4.95 -11.11
N MET A 255 -2.68 -5.57 -12.13
CA MET A 255 -3.03 -4.90 -13.39
C MET A 255 -4.45 -5.20 -13.84
N GLU A 256 -5.10 -4.18 -14.39
CA GLU A 256 -6.44 -4.27 -14.98
C GLU A 256 -6.51 -3.45 -16.27
N PHE A 257 -7.19 -3.98 -17.30
CA PHE A 257 -7.29 -3.35 -18.63
C PHE A 257 -8.69 -2.82 -18.95
N THR A 258 -9.64 -3.02 -18.04
CA THR A 258 -11.00 -2.49 -18.10
C THR A 258 -11.05 -1.08 -17.50
N PRO A 259 -11.99 -0.23 -17.97
CA PRO A 259 -12.27 1.06 -17.35
C PRO A 259 -12.40 0.93 -15.83
N PRO A 260 -11.76 1.80 -15.03
CA PRO A 260 -11.92 1.77 -13.59
C PRO A 260 -13.40 2.01 -13.28
N ASP A 261 -13.96 1.17 -12.42
CA ASP A 261 -15.35 1.23 -12.00
C ASP A 261 -15.61 2.39 -11.02
N ASP A 262 -16.86 2.47 -10.54
CA ASP A 262 -17.31 3.52 -9.64
C ASP A 262 -16.71 3.44 -8.22
N HIS A 263 -15.95 2.38 -7.90
CA HIS A 263 -15.17 2.30 -6.67
C HIS A 263 -13.93 3.19 -6.72
N TYR A 264 -13.57 3.76 -7.87
CA TYR A 264 -12.46 4.71 -7.96
C TYR A 264 -12.93 6.16 -8.07
N THR A 265 -12.35 7.03 -7.25
CA THR A 265 -12.30 8.46 -7.57
C THR A 265 -11.11 8.72 -8.50
N ARG A 266 -11.39 9.27 -9.67
CA ARG A 266 -10.37 9.59 -10.68
C ARG A 266 -9.85 11.03 -10.54
N TYR A 267 -8.53 11.18 -10.59
CA TYR A 267 -7.85 12.47 -10.63
C TYR A 267 -6.90 12.53 -11.83
N SER A 268 -7.36 13.15 -12.90
CA SER A 268 -6.57 13.28 -14.13
C SER A 268 -5.43 14.28 -13.98
N LEU A 269 -4.25 13.86 -14.43
CA LEU A 269 -3.04 14.65 -14.49
C LEU A 269 -2.92 15.25 -15.89
N ALA A 270 -3.66 16.32 -16.16
CA ALA A 270 -3.56 17.09 -17.41
C ALA A 270 -2.77 18.40 -17.19
N PHE A 271 -2.02 18.82 -18.19
CA PHE A 271 -1.36 20.13 -18.26
C PHE A 271 -1.83 20.92 -19.47
#